data_AF-A0A7C6U8R8-F1
#
_entry.id   AF-A0A7C6U8R8-F1
#
_cell.length_a   1.000
_cell.length_b   1.000
_cell.length_c   1.000
_cell.angle_alpha   90.00
_cell.angle_beta   90.00
_cell.angle_gamma   90.00
#
_symmetry.space_group_name_H-M   'P 1'
#
loop_
_entity.id
_entity.type
_entity.pdbx_description
1 polymer ?
#
loop_
_entity_poly.entity_id
_entity_poly.type
_entity_poly.pdbx_seq_one_letter_code
_entity_poly.pdbx_strand_id
1 'polypeptide(L)'
;MTEGSGQNDVQIDEASLAGYAEAAERAFADADDLDQLAAAKTAHMGDRSPIALGRRALGSLPKEQKASAGKAVNVARGRVQQAYDARLAELQAARDAAVLVAETMDLTVPSGRAPRGAQHPITIITEQVADVFVGMGWEIEEGPEVEAEHYNFDALNFLPDHPARTLQDTFHVAPDGSRQ
;
A
#
# COMPACT_ATOMS: atom_id res chain seq x y z
N MET A 1 37.75 -55.09 -18.41
CA MET A 1 38.03 -54.16 -19.51
C MET A 1 37.38 -52.85 -19.12
N THR A 2 38.12 -52.00 -18.40
CA THR A 2 38.85 -50.82 -18.95
C THR A 2 37.85 -49.70 -19.24
N GLU A 3 37.92 -48.46 -18.78
CA GLU A 3 38.86 -47.57 -18.08
C GLU A 3 37.95 -46.37 -17.68
N GLY A 4 38.13 -45.64 -16.58
CA GLY A 4 39.26 -44.75 -16.35
C GLY A 4 38.74 -43.31 -16.19
N SER A 5 39.18 -42.69 -15.09
CA SER A 5 39.44 -41.25 -14.93
C SER A 5 38.32 -40.22 -15.16
N GLY A 6 37.86 -39.66 -14.04
CA GLY A 6 37.16 -38.37 -14.00
C GLY A 6 37.02 -37.85 -12.57
N GLN A 7 38.03 -38.09 -11.71
CA GLN A 7 38.19 -37.24 -10.53
C GLN A 7 38.42 -35.83 -11.06
N ASN A 8 37.44 -34.94 -10.88
CA ASN A 8 37.65 -33.50 -11.02
C ASN A 8 38.71 -33.12 -9.99
N ASP A 9 39.97 -33.17 -10.40
CA ASP A 9 41.13 -32.83 -9.60
C ASP A 9 41.15 -31.30 -9.49
N VAL A 10 40.34 -30.79 -8.57
CA VAL A 10 40.21 -29.35 -8.33
C VAL A 10 41.53 -28.88 -7.73
N GLN A 11 42.24 -28.07 -8.49
CA GLN A 11 43.50 -27.49 -8.03
C GLN A 11 43.22 -26.43 -6.96
N ILE A 12 43.87 -26.57 -5.81
CA ILE A 12 43.71 -25.71 -4.62
C ILE A 12 44.84 -24.67 -4.54
N ASP A 13 45.54 -24.41 -5.64
CA ASP A 13 46.50 -23.32 -5.70
C ASP A 13 45.77 -21.97 -5.80
N GLU A 14 46.47 -20.91 -5.41
CA GLU A 14 45.89 -19.56 -5.33
C GLU A 14 45.43 -19.06 -6.72
N ALA A 15 46.14 -19.44 -7.78
CA ALA A 15 45.81 -19.09 -9.15
C ALA A 15 44.53 -19.76 -9.65
N SER A 16 44.32 -21.06 -9.40
CA SER A 16 43.09 -21.75 -9.81
C SER A 16 41.88 -21.26 -9.03
N LEU A 17 42.03 -21.01 -7.72
CA LEU A 17 40.96 -20.44 -6.90
C LEU A 17 40.57 -19.02 -7.35
N ALA A 18 41.53 -18.20 -7.76
CA ALA A 18 41.26 -16.90 -8.38
C ALA A 18 40.53 -17.05 -9.72
N GLY A 19 40.93 -17.99 -10.58
CA GLY A 19 40.26 -18.28 -11.85
C GLY A 19 38.82 -18.78 -11.67
N TYR A 20 38.56 -19.63 -10.66
CA TYR A 20 37.20 -20.06 -10.33
C TYR A 20 36.35 -18.92 -9.79
N ALA A 21 36.93 -17.99 -9.02
CA ALA A 21 36.23 -16.81 -8.54
C ALA A 21 35.87 -15.86 -9.69
N GLU A 22 36.78 -15.60 -10.64
CA GLU A 22 36.49 -14.78 -11.82
C GLU A 22 35.42 -15.39 -12.73
N ALA A 23 35.45 -16.72 -12.92
CA ALA A 23 34.42 -17.42 -13.69
C ALA A 23 33.03 -17.27 -13.04
N ALA A 24 32.97 -17.34 -11.71
CA ALA A 24 31.72 -17.13 -10.97
C ALA A 24 31.25 -15.67 -11.06
N GLU A 25 32.15 -14.70 -10.95
CA GLU A 25 31.83 -13.27 -11.11
C GLU A 25 31.27 -12.96 -12.50
N ARG A 26 31.88 -13.51 -13.56
CA ARG A 26 31.35 -13.36 -14.92
C ARG A 26 29.97 -14.01 -15.06
N ALA A 27 29.80 -15.23 -14.56
CA ALA A 27 28.51 -15.91 -14.60
C ALA A 27 27.40 -15.15 -13.85
N PHE A 28 27.73 -14.44 -12.77
CA PHE A 28 26.77 -13.56 -12.09
C PHE A 28 26.52 -12.28 -12.88
N ALA A 29 27.55 -11.64 -13.42
CA ALA A 29 27.40 -10.43 -14.23
C ALA A 29 26.56 -10.68 -15.50
N ASP A 30 26.70 -11.85 -16.12
CA ASP A 30 25.97 -12.26 -17.33
C ASP A 30 24.53 -12.75 -17.03
N ALA A 31 24.14 -12.91 -15.76
CA ALA A 31 22.78 -13.30 -15.42
C ALA A 31 21.82 -12.11 -15.59
N ASP A 32 20.87 -12.23 -16.51
CA ASP A 32 19.91 -11.17 -16.84
C ASP A 32 18.68 -11.15 -15.92
N ASP A 33 18.42 -12.25 -15.22
CA ASP A 33 17.26 -12.40 -14.34
C ASP A 33 17.59 -13.23 -13.09
N LEU A 34 16.65 -13.26 -12.14
CA LEU A 34 16.82 -13.97 -10.87
C LEU A 34 16.94 -15.50 -11.03
N ASP A 35 16.34 -16.07 -12.08
CA ASP A 35 16.38 -17.51 -12.34
C ASP A 35 17.75 -17.93 -12.90
N GLN A 36 18.29 -17.14 -13.82
CA GLN A 36 19.65 -17.27 -14.34
C GLN A 36 20.69 -17.09 -13.22
N LEU A 37 20.48 -16.10 -12.33
CA LEU A 37 21.36 -15.90 -11.18
C LEU A 37 21.30 -17.09 -10.21
N ALA A 38 20.12 -17.68 -9.99
CA ALA A 38 19.97 -18.89 -9.16
C ALA A 38 20.65 -20.12 -9.79
N ALA A 39 20.60 -20.26 -11.11
CA ALA A 39 21.31 -21.30 -11.85
C ALA A 39 22.84 -21.11 -11.72
N ALA A 40 23.34 -19.89 -11.92
CA ALA A 40 24.75 -19.54 -11.78
C ALA A 40 25.25 -19.79 -10.34
N LYS A 41 24.45 -19.41 -9.32
CA LYS A 41 24.76 -19.71 -7.91
C LYS A 41 24.91 -21.20 -7.66
N THR A 42 24.01 -22.01 -8.20
CA THR A 42 24.06 -23.46 -8.04
C THR A 42 25.32 -24.04 -8.70
N ALA A 43 25.70 -23.56 -9.89
CA ALA A 43 26.90 -24.01 -10.59
C ALA A 43 28.21 -23.62 -9.86
N HIS A 44 28.30 -22.37 -9.37
CA HIS A 44 29.55 -21.80 -8.88
C HIS A 44 29.70 -21.77 -7.35
N MET A 45 28.61 -21.92 -6.59
CA MET A 45 28.61 -21.94 -5.12
C MET A 45 27.95 -23.19 -4.53
N GLY A 46 27.36 -24.06 -5.35
CA GLY A 46 26.74 -25.31 -4.89
C GLY A 46 27.75 -26.34 -4.38
N ASP A 47 27.25 -27.46 -3.87
CA ASP A 47 28.04 -28.55 -3.27
C ASP A 47 29.02 -29.24 -4.22
N ARG A 48 28.82 -29.09 -5.53
CA ARG A 48 29.68 -29.62 -6.59
C ARG A 48 30.51 -28.53 -7.27
N SER A 49 30.47 -27.29 -6.78
CA SER A 49 31.25 -26.19 -7.34
C SER A 49 32.74 -26.40 -7.10
N PRO A 50 33.62 -25.88 -7.98
CA PRO A 50 35.07 -25.95 -7.80
C PRO A 50 35.51 -25.42 -6.43
N ILE A 51 34.92 -24.33 -5.92
CA ILE A 51 35.27 -23.76 -4.62
C ILE A 51 34.83 -24.67 -3.46
N ALA A 52 33.64 -25.31 -3.54
CA ALA A 52 33.17 -26.25 -2.52
C ALA A 52 33.99 -27.56 -2.51
N LEU A 53 34.37 -28.05 -3.69
CA LEU A 53 35.24 -29.22 -3.84
C LEU A 53 36.66 -28.92 -3.33
N GLY A 54 37.22 -27.76 -3.65
CA GLY A 54 38.50 -27.29 -3.11
C GLY A 54 38.48 -27.21 -1.59
N ARG A 55 37.38 -26.74 -0.98
CA ARG A 55 37.19 -26.74 0.47
C ARG A 55 37.18 -28.15 1.08
N ARG A 56 36.54 -29.13 0.43
CA ARG A 56 36.54 -30.53 0.91
C ARG A 56 37.93 -31.16 0.82
N ALA A 57 38.67 -30.84 -0.25
CA ALA A 57 40.03 -31.33 -0.47
C ALA A 57 41.08 -30.74 0.49
N LEU A 58 40.76 -29.68 1.26
CA LEU A 58 41.61 -29.20 2.37
C LEU A 58 41.82 -30.26 3.47
N GLY A 59 40.88 -31.21 3.61
CA GLY A 59 40.97 -32.29 4.60
C GLY A 59 42.19 -33.19 4.42
N SER A 60 42.59 -33.42 3.17
CA SER A 60 43.66 -34.33 2.74
C SER A 60 45.06 -33.72 2.70
N LEU A 61 45.22 -32.42 2.97
CA LEU A 61 46.54 -31.75 2.90
C LEU A 61 47.42 -31.98 4.14
N PRO A 62 48.75 -31.84 4.05
CA PRO A 62 49.65 -31.78 5.21
C PRO A 62 49.40 -30.56 6.10
N LYS A 63 49.66 -30.66 7.40
CA LYS A 63 49.32 -29.65 8.42
C LYS A 63 49.97 -28.29 8.12
N GLU A 64 51.14 -28.31 7.49
CA GLU A 64 51.96 -27.15 7.11
C GLU A 64 51.33 -26.35 5.96
N GLN A 65 50.56 -26.99 5.08
CA GLN A 65 49.94 -26.36 3.89
C GLN A 65 48.46 -26.05 4.08
N LYS A 66 47.81 -26.62 5.10
CA LYS A 66 46.37 -26.41 5.39
C LYS A 66 46.03 -24.94 5.68
N ALA A 67 46.90 -24.20 6.36
CA ALA A 67 46.62 -22.82 6.77
C ALA A 67 46.58 -21.84 5.58
N SER A 68 47.55 -21.93 4.67
CA SER A 68 47.63 -21.08 3.48
C SER A 68 46.51 -21.41 2.48
N ALA A 69 46.30 -22.71 2.20
CA ALA A 69 45.23 -23.16 1.30
C ALA A 69 43.83 -22.83 1.86
N GLY A 70 43.62 -22.97 3.17
CA GLY A 70 42.35 -22.59 3.81
C GLY A 70 42.05 -21.09 3.73
N LYS A 71 43.08 -20.24 3.86
CA LYS A 71 42.95 -18.80 3.66
C LYS A 71 42.56 -18.47 2.22
N ALA A 72 43.24 -19.06 1.23
CA ALA A 72 42.95 -18.83 -0.19
C ALA A 72 41.50 -19.23 -0.55
N VAL A 73 41.02 -20.38 -0.06
CA VAL A 73 39.62 -20.83 -0.27
C VAL A 73 38.62 -19.87 0.35
N ASN A 74 38.87 -19.37 1.55
CA ASN A 74 37.98 -18.41 2.22
C ASN A 74 37.94 -17.06 1.49
N VAL A 75 39.08 -16.59 0.98
CA VAL A 75 39.15 -15.34 0.18
C VAL A 75 38.36 -15.50 -1.12
N ALA A 76 38.58 -16.58 -1.88
CA ALA A 76 37.84 -16.84 -3.11
C ALA A 76 36.33 -16.94 -2.86
N ARG A 77 35.92 -17.66 -1.80
CA ARG A 77 34.51 -17.77 -1.41
C ARG A 77 33.91 -16.42 -1.02
N GLY A 78 34.62 -15.60 -0.26
CA GLY A 78 34.16 -14.27 0.15
C GLY A 78 33.94 -13.37 -1.06
N ARG A 79 34.88 -13.36 -2.00
CA ARG A 79 34.79 -12.62 -3.27
C ARG A 79 33.57 -13.03 -4.09
N VAL A 80 33.36 -14.33 -4.28
CA VAL A 80 32.20 -14.87 -5.00
C VAL A 80 30.88 -14.56 -4.29
N GLN A 81 30.83 -14.67 -2.96
CA GLN A 81 29.64 -14.32 -2.18
C GLN A 81 29.28 -12.83 -2.34
N GLN A 82 30.28 -11.94 -2.26
CA GLN A 82 30.08 -10.50 -2.45
C GLN A 82 29.55 -10.17 -3.85
N ALA A 83 30.10 -10.80 -4.90
CA ALA A 83 29.63 -10.61 -6.27
C ALA A 83 28.19 -11.10 -6.47
N TYR A 84 27.84 -12.26 -5.89
CA TYR A 84 26.48 -12.78 -5.91
C TYR A 84 25.51 -11.84 -5.19
N ASP A 85 25.84 -11.38 -3.98
CA ASP A 85 24.96 -10.51 -3.19
C ASP A 85 24.75 -9.15 -3.89
N ALA A 86 25.80 -8.60 -4.50
CA ALA A 86 25.71 -7.38 -5.28
C ALA A 86 24.77 -7.54 -6.48
N ARG A 87 24.95 -8.58 -7.28
CA ARG A 87 24.10 -8.84 -8.45
C ARG A 87 22.65 -9.14 -8.06
N LEU A 88 22.44 -9.88 -6.97
CA LEU A 88 21.11 -10.19 -6.46
C LEU A 88 20.36 -8.91 -6.10
N ALA A 89 21.02 -7.97 -5.40
CA ALA A 89 20.42 -6.70 -5.03
C ALA A 89 20.03 -5.86 -6.26
N GLU A 90 20.88 -5.82 -7.29
CA GLU A 90 20.58 -5.13 -8.56
C GLU A 90 19.35 -5.70 -9.26
N LEU A 91 19.30 -7.03 -9.43
CA LEU A 91 18.19 -7.69 -10.14
C LEU A 91 16.88 -7.62 -9.35
N GLN A 92 16.94 -7.66 -8.02
CA GLN A 92 15.77 -7.44 -7.17
C GLN A 92 15.22 -6.02 -7.31
N ALA A 93 16.09 -5.01 -7.22
CA ALA A 93 15.68 -3.62 -7.41
C ALA A 93 15.07 -3.37 -8.80
N ALA A 94 15.65 -3.96 -9.85
CA ALA A 94 15.13 -3.87 -11.22
C ALA A 94 13.75 -4.53 -11.36
N ARG A 95 13.58 -5.74 -10.79
CA ARG A 95 12.29 -6.44 -10.77
C ARG A 95 11.23 -5.61 -10.04
N ASP A 96 11.55 -5.13 -8.84
CA ASP A 96 10.60 -4.39 -8.01
C ASP A 96 10.16 -3.10 -8.70
N ALA A 97 11.11 -2.37 -9.32
CA ALA A 97 10.79 -1.18 -10.12
C ALA A 97 9.88 -1.52 -11.32
N ALA A 98 10.10 -2.63 -12.00
CA ALA A 98 9.26 -3.07 -13.11
C ALA A 98 7.84 -3.42 -12.65
N VAL A 99 7.70 -4.08 -11.49
CA VAL A 99 6.39 -4.39 -10.89
C VAL A 99 5.64 -3.09 -10.55
N LEU A 100 6.30 -2.12 -9.94
CA LEU A 100 5.67 -0.83 -9.61
C LEU A 100 5.12 -0.11 -10.85
N VAL A 101 5.86 -0.13 -11.96
CA VAL A 101 5.40 0.47 -13.22
C VAL A 101 4.23 -0.32 -13.81
N ALA A 102 4.31 -1.65 -13.83
CA ALA A 102 3.27 -2.51 -14.39
C ALA A 102 1.95 -2.43 -13.60
N GLU A 103 2.04 -2.28 -12.27
CA GLU A 103 0.90 -2.20 -11.37
C GLU A 103 0.45 -0.75 -11.09
N THR A 104 1.00 0.23 -11.82
CA THR A 104 0.56 1.62 -11.69
C THR A 104 -0.90 1.75 -12.11
N MET A 105 -1.74 2.23 -11.20
CA MET A 105 -3.16 2.45 -11.40
C MET A 105 -3.51 3.94 -11.27
N ASP A 106 -4.38 4.43 -12.13
CA ASP A 106 -4.91 5.79 -12.04
C ASP A 106 -5.92 5.90 -10.89
N LEU A 107 -5.50 6.56 -9.80
CA LEU A 107 -6.33 6.78 -8.62
C LEU A 107 -7.33 7.94 -8.79
N THR A 108 -7.30 8.66 -9.92
CA THR A 108 -8.22 9.78 -10.19
C THR A 108 -9.52 9.34 -10.85
N VAL A 109 -9.59 8.08 -11.30
CA VAL A 109 -10.79 7.54 -11.95
C VAL A 109 -11.98 7.61 -10.99
N PRO A 110 -13.15 8.12 -11.46
CA PRO A 110 -14.36 8.13 -10.66
C PRO A 110 -14.73 6.72 -10.19
N SER A 111 -14.67 6.51 -8.88
CA SER A 111 -15.21 5.32 -8.23
C SER A 111 -16.72 5.47 -8.08
N GLY A 112 -17.46 4.35 -8.11
CA GLY A 112 -18.91 4.32 -7.93
C GLY A 112 -19.35 4.82 -6.55
N ARG A 113 -19.39 6.15 -6.38
CA ARG A 113 -19.90 6.83 -5.19
C ARG A 113 -21.32 7.27 -5.51
N ALA A 114 -22.27 6.88 -4.66
CA ALA A 114 -23.61 7.44 -4.71
C ALA A 114 -23.53 8.97 -4.50
N PRO A 115 -24.34 9.77 -5.21
CA PRO A 115 -24.41 11.20 -4.96
C PRO A 115 -24.85 11.43 -3.51
N ARG A 116 -24.19 12.37 -2.83
CA ARG A 116 -24.61 12.78 -1.49
C ARG A 116 -25.93 13.56 -1.62
N GLY A 117 -26.87 13.28 -0.73
CA GLY A 117 -28.07 14.12 -0.57
C GLY A 117 -27.70 15.52 -0.04
N ALA A 118 -28.65 16.45 -0.16
CA ALA A 118 -28.51 17.82 0.33
C ALA A 118 -29.72 18.19 1.21
N GLN A 119 -29.50 19.10 2.16
CA GLN A 119 -30.60 19.68 2.95
C GLN A 119 -31.41 20.65 2.10
N HIS A 120 -32.70 20.80 2.44
CA HIS A 120 -33.56 21.77 1.77
C HIS A 120 -33.10 23.21 2.10
N PRO A 121 -33.09 24.16 1.15
CA PRO A 121 -32.65 25.53 1.41
C PRO A 121 -33.39 26.23 2.54
N ILE A 122 -34.69 25.99 2.70
CA ILE A 122 -35.48 26.56 3.80
C ILE A 122 -34.93 26.08 5.15
N THR A 123 -34.67 24.77 5.30
CA THR A 123 -34.06 24.24 6.53
C THR A 123 -32.73 24.89 6.81
N ILE A 124 -31.86 25.04 5.81
CA ILE A 124 -30.54 25.68 5.98
C ILE A 124 -30.70 27.11 6.52
N ILE A 125 -31.63 27.89 5.95
CA ILE A 125 -31.85 29.28 6.37
C ILE A 125 -32.49 29.34 7.76
N THR A 126 -33.47 28.47 8.05
CA THR A 126 -34.12 28.40 9.38
C THR A 126 -33.10 28.12 10.47
N GLU A 127 -32.24 27.10 10.28
CA GLU A 127 -31.18 26.76 11.23
C GLU A 127 -30.18 27.90 11.40
N GLN A 128 -29.75 28.54 10.30
CA GLN A 128 -28.83 29.69 10.36
C GLN A 128 -29.41 30.86 11.15
N VAL A 129 -30.71 31.15 10.98
CA VAL A 129 -31.38 32.20 11.75
C VAL A 129 -31.49 31.77 13.22
N ALA A 130 -31.90 30.54 13.49
CA ALA A 130 -32.03 30.01 14.84
C ALA A 130 -30.70 30.08 15.61
N ASP A 131 -29.59 29.69 15.00
CA ASP A 131 -28.24 29.71 15.57
C ASP A 131 -27.86 31.10 16.11
N VAL A 132 -28.22 32.17 15.39
CA VAL A 132 -27.92 33.54 15.80
C VAL A 132 -28.62 33.88 17.12
N PHE A 133 -29.90 33.52 17.27
CA PHE A 133 -30.68 33.83 18.46
C PHE A 133 -30.36 32.92 19.64
N VAL A 134 -30.11 31.63 19.38
CA VAL A 134 -29.59 30.70 20.39
C VAL A 134 -28.25 31.18 20.93
N GLY A 135 -27.37 31.70 20.08
CA GLY A 135 -26.11 32.33 20.49
C GLY A 135 -26.28 33.56 21.39
N MET A 136 -27.45 34.21 21.38
CA MET A 136 -27.80 35.32 22.27
C MET A 136 -28.47 34.86 23.58
N GLY A 137 -28.69 33.55 23.76
CA GLY A 137 -29.35 32.97 24.93
C GLY A 137 -30.87 32.80 24.81
N TRP A 138 -31.42 32.85 23.60
CA TRP A 138 -32.83 32.53 23.35
C TRP A 138 -33.02 31.01 23.23
N GLU A 139 -34.23 30.54 23.52
CA GLU A 139 -34.62 29.14 23.38
C GLU A 139 -35.56 28.98 22.17
N ILE A 140 -35.50 27.82 21.51
CA ILE A 140 -36.35 27.49 20.37
C ILE A 140 -37.62 26.80 20.89
N GLU A 141 -38.78 27.32 20.49
CA GLU A 141 -40.09 26.75 20.79
C GLU A 141 -40.86 26.53 19.49
N GLU A 142 -41.52 25.38 19.38
CA GLU A 142 -42.37 25.01 18.24
C GLU A 142 -43.83 24.87 18.69
N GLY A 143 -44.75 25.28 17.81
CA GLY A 143 -46.19 25.22 18.05
C GLY A 143 -46.92 24.37 17.00
N PRO A 144 -48.21 24.09 17.20
CA PRO A 144 -49.02 23.38 16.21
C PRO A 144 -49.22 24.24 14.94
N GLU A 145 -49.33 23.58 13.77
CA GLU A 145 -49.61 24.27 12.50
C GLU A 145 -51.08 24.70 12.37
N VAL A 146 -51.99 23.95 12.99
CA VAL A 146 -53.42 24.30 13.07
C VAL A 146 -53.68 24.91 14.43
N GLU A 147 -54.01 26.20 14.44
CA GLU A 147 -54.19 26.97 15.66
C GLU A 147 -55.63 27.41 15.92
N ALA A 148 -55.93 27.65 17.20
CA ALA A 148 -57.21 28.22 17.60
C ALA A 148 -57.26 29.73 17.33
N GLU A 149 -58.44 30.24 16.99
CA GLU A 149 -58.68 31.68 16.75
C GLU A 149 -58.20 32.56 17.91
N HIS A 150 -58.35 32.05 19.14
CA HIS A 150 -57.90 32.74 20.35
C HIS A 150 -56.40 33.05 20.34
N TYR A 151 -55.55 32.08 19.98
CA TYR A 151 -54.10 32.24 20.02
C TYR A 151 -53.56 33.01 18.81
N ASN A 152 -54.17 32.86 17.64
CA ASN A 152 -53.73 33.55 16.44
C ASN A 152 -54.24 35.01 16.35
N PHE A 153 -55.34 35.35 17.03
CA PHE A 153 -55.96 36.68 16.94
C PHE A 153 -56.32 37.33 18.27
N ASP A 154 -57.22 36.74 19.06
CA ASP A 154 -57.80 37.41 20.24
C ASP A 154 -56.73 37.82 21.26
N ALA A 155 -55.83 36.89 21.60
CA ALA A 155 -54.77 37.10 22.58
C ALA A 155 -53.70 38.11 22.09
N LEU A 156 -53.61 38.34 20.79
CA LEU A 156 -52.72 39.32 20.15
C LEU A 156 -53.39 40.68 19.96
N ASN A 157 -54.54 40.91 20.62
CA ASN A 157 -55.31 42.16 20.60
C ASN A 157 -55.91 42.52 19.22
N PHE A 158 -56.17 41.52 18.37
CA PHE A 158 -56.97 41.69 17.16
C PHE A 158 -58.44 41.45 17.48
N LEU A 159 -59.26 42.50 17.58
CA LEU A 159 -60.71 42.36 17.77
C LEU A 159 -61.40 41.68 16.57
N PRO A 160 -62.61 41.11 16.72
CA PRO A 160 -63.30 40.38 15.64
C PRO A 160 -63.45 41.17 14.33
N ASP A 161 -63.71 42.49 14.42
CA ASP A 161 -63.86 43.37 13.24
C ASP A 161 -62.53 44.02 12.80
N HIS A 162 -61.38 43.55 13.30
CA HIS A 162 -60.09 44.15 12.99
C HIS A 162 -59.65 43.81 11.55
N PRO A 163 -59.31 44.81 10.70
CA PRO A 163 -58.94 44.59 9.30
C PRO A 163 -57.82 43.57 9.09
N ALA A 164 -56.87 43.48 10.03
CA ALA A 164 -55.78 42.50 9.95
C ALA A 164 -56.24 41.03 9.91
N ARG A 165 -57.42 40.70 10.46
CA ARG A 165 -58.00 39.34 10.37
C ARG A 165 -58.40 38.97 8.95
N THR A 166 -58.80 39.96 8.15
CA THR A 166 -59.19 39.78 6.74
C THR A 166 -58.05 39.99 5.75
N LEU A 167 -56.99 40.70 6.16
CA LEU A 167 -55.81 40.93 5.31
C LEU A 167 -54.85 39.75 5.30
N GLN A 168 -54.87 38.93 6.35
CA GLN A 168 -54.16 37.67 6.40
C GLN A 168 -55.05 36.62 5.73
N ASP A 169 -54.61 36.08 4.58
CA ASP A 169 -55.32 35.07 3.79
C ASP A 169 -55.37 33.72 4.55
N THR A 170 -56.18 33.69 5.61
CA THR A 170 -56.19 32.64 6.62
C THR A 170 -57.09 31.51 6.18
N PHE A 171 -56.55 30.29 6.15
CA PHE A 171 -57.32 29.09 5.89
C PHE A 171 -58.06 28.66 7.17
N HIS A 172 -59.40 28.65 7.12
CA HIS A 172 -60.23 28.23 8.24
C HIS A 172 -60.62 26.75 8.12
N VAL A 173 -60.43 25.99 9.21
CA VAL A 173 -60.89 24.60 9.29
C VAL A 173 -62.38 24.58 9.63
N ALA A 174 -63.16 23.89 8.80
CA ALA A 174 -64.60 23.83 8.99
C ALA A 174 -64.99 22.91 10.17
N PRO A 175 -66.11 23.20 10.86
CA PRO A 175 -66.65 22.30 11.88
C PRO A 175 -67.06 20.94 11.31
N ASP A 176 -67.11 19.93 12.17
CA ASP A 176 -67.54 18.58 11.78
C ASP A 176 -68.98 18.60 11.21
N GLY A 177 -69.18 17.91 10.08
CA GLY A 177 -70.44 17.92 9.32
C GLY A 177 -70.68 19.16 8.44
N SER A 178 -69.72 20.08 8.33
CA SER A 178 -69.80 21.18 7.37
C SER A 178 -69.87 20.66 5.92
N ARG A 179 -70.68 21.31 5.09
CA ARG A 179 -70.81 21.05 3.64
C ARG A 179 -70.16 22.15 2.79
N GLN A 180 -69.38 23.03 3.42
CA GLN A 180 -68.57 24.03 2.72
C GLN A 180 -67.44 23.35 1.95
#